data_AF-A0A2D8AKD0-F1
#
_entry.id   AF-A0A2D8AKD0-F1
#
_cell.length_a   1.000
_cell.length_b   1.000
_cell.length_c   1.000
_cell.angle_alpha   90.00
_cell.angle_beta   90.00
_cell.angle_gamma   90.00
#
_symmetry.space_group_name_H-M   'P 1'
#
loop_
_entity.id
_entity.type
_entity.pdbx_description
1 polymer ?
#
loop_
_entity_poly.entity_id
_entity_poly.type
_entity_poly.pdbx_seq_one_letter_code
_entity_poly.pdbx_strand_id
1 'polypeptide(L)'
;TFGITPGDARIFVTLRASRDEAVAELQRSAETVISRLSDEHGLICDFEVQDDFAASMNDPEAVIVACRAMQDLGIPFGEKGVPMRASEDFGAFGWTAKAAMLCLGPGEQHVALHQPEYDFPDDLIPVGARIFERILRNLLG
;
A
#
# COMPACT_ATOMS: atom_id res chain seq x y z
N THR A 1 -8.29 -35.10 32.98
CA THR A 1 -8.36 -34.22 31.80
C THR A 1 -8.70 -32.83 32.31
N PHE A 2 -7.90 -31.81 32.01
CA PHE A 2 -8.28 -30.43 32.34
C PHE A 2 -9.52 -30.10 31.50
N GLY A 3 -10.63 -29.81 32.16
CA GLY A 3 -11.97 -29.95 31.59
C GLY A 3 -12.73 -28.64 31.67
N ILE A 4 -12.54 -27.79 30.66
CA ILE A 4 -13.52 -26.82 30.18
C ILE A 4 -13.30 -26.73 28.66
N THR A 5 -14.32 -27.06 27.88
CA THR A 5 -14.29 -26.84 26.43
C THR A 5 -14.36 -25.33 26.16
N PRO A 6 -13.52 -24.76 25.29
CA PRO A 6 -13.58 -23.33 24.98
C PRO A 6 -14.96 -22.94 24.44
N GLY A 7 -15.49 -21.82 24.92
CA GLY A 7 -16.82 -21.31 24.54
C GLY A 7 -16.82 -20.42 23.30
N ASP A 8 -15.72 -19.74 23.02
CA ASP A 8 -15.54 -18.86 21.87
C ASP A 8 -14.09 -18.87 21.36
N ALA A 9 -13.91 -18.44 20.10
CA ALA A 9 -12.61 -18.25 19.47
C ALA A 9 -12.67 -17.02 18.56
N ARG A 10 -11.53 -16.34 18.40
CA ARG A 10 -11.36 -15.21 17.49
C ARG A 10 -10.16 -15.45 16.58
N ILE A 11 -10.32 -15.15 15.29
CA ILE A 11 -9.28 -15.28 14.28
C ILE A 11 -9.05 -13.91 13.68
N PHE A 12 -7.80 -13.47 13.67
CA PHE A 12 -7.38 -12.21 13.04
C PHE A 12 -6.51 -12.53 11.83
N VAL A 13 -6.86 -11.97 10.68
CA VAL A 13 -6.14 -12.19 9.42
C VAL A 13 -5.95 -10.85 8.72
N THR A 14 -4.75 -10.64 8.17
CA THR A 14 -4.47 -9.50 7.29
C THR A 14 -4.50 -10.00 5.85
N LEU A 15 -5.46 -9.50 5.06
CA LEU A 15 -5.53 -9.74 3.62
C LEU A 15 -4.71 -8.69 2.89
N ARG A 16 -3.92 -9.10 1.89
CA ARG A 16 -3.12 -8.19 1.07
C ARG A 16 -3.18 -8.62 -0.38
N ALA A 17 -3.46 -7.67 -1.26
CA ALA A 17 -3.32 -7.83 -2.70
C ALA A 17 -2.90 -6.50 -3.33
N SER A 18 -2.45 -6.53 -4.59
CA SER A 18 -2.05 -5.33 -5.33
C SER A 18 -3.23 -4.56 -5.95
N ARG A 19 -4.45 -5.08 -5.81
CA ARG A 19 -5.69 -4.52 -6.37
C ARG A 19 -6.85 -4.77 -5.43
N ASP A 20 -7.78 -3.82 -5.38
CA ASP A 20 -8.96 -3.87 -4.50
C ASP A 20 -9.85 -5.08 -4.80
N GLU A 21 -10.04 -5.41 -6.08
CA GLU A 21 -10.89 -6.55 -6.46
C GLU A 21 -10.31 -7.89 -5.98
N ALA A 22 -8.99 -7.98 -5.90
CA ALA A 22 -8.31 -9.17 -5.39
C ALA A 22 -8.41 -9.28 -3.87
N VAL A 23 -8.38 -8.16 -3.12
CA VAL A 23 -8.65 -8.17 -1.67
C VAL A 23 -10.10 -8.63 -1.42
N ALA A 24 -11.06 -8.07 -2.17
CA ALA A 24 -12.47 -8.44 -2.05
C ALA A 24 -12.70 -9.93 -2.36
N GLU A 25 -11.99 -10.49 -3.34
CA GLU A 25 -12.09 -11.92 -3.67
C GLU A 25 -11.48 -12.82 -2.59
N LEU A 26 -10.33 -12.42 -2.02
CA LEU A 26 -9.72 -13.12 -0.89
C LEU A 26 -10.65 -13.13 0.32
N GLN A 27 -11.29 -11.99 0.62
CA GLN A 27 -12.26 -11.89 1.70
C GLN A 27 -13.46 -12.82 1.47
N ARG A 28 -14.10 -12.73 0.30
CA ARG A 28 -15.24 -13.61 -0.05
C ARG A 28 -14.88 -15.08 0.05
N SER A 29 -13.70 -15.46 -0.43
CA SER A 29 -13.21 -16.84 -0.36
C SER A 29 -13.02 -17.30 1.08
N ALA A 30 -12.43 -16.46 1.94
CA ALA A 30 -12.24 -16.76 3.36
C ALA A 30 -13.58 -16.90 4.09
N GLU A 31 -14.48 -15.94 3.91
CA GLU A 31 -15.82 -15.96 4.50
C GLU A 31 -16.61 -17.21 4.08
N THR A 32 -16.52 -17.60 2.81
CA THR A 32 -17.17 -18.81 2.28
C THR A 32 -16.67 -20.07 2.96
N VAL A 33 -15.34 -20.22 3.10
CA VAL A 33 -14.74 -21.39 3.76
C VAL A 33 -15.10 -21.44 5.23
N ILE A 34 -15.04 -20.30 5.92
CA ILE A 34 -15.35 -20.20 7.36
C ILE A 34 -16.83 -20.48 7.62
N SER A 35 -17.73 -19.93 6.81
CA SER A 35 -19.17 -20.14 6.95
C SER A 35 -19.52 -21.62 6.77
N ARG A 36 -18.99 -22.26 5.72
CA ARG A 36 -19.20 -23.69 5.47
C ARG A 36 -18.73 -24.55 6.64
N LEU A 37 -17.52 -24.31 7.15
CA LEU A 37 -16.99 -25.08 8.28
C LEU A 37 -17.77 -24.82 9.58
N SER A 38 -18.25 -23.59 9.78
CA SER A 38 -19.07 -23.23 10.94
C SER A 38 -20.40 -23.98 10.90
N ASP A 39 -21.06 -24.01 9.74
CA ASP A 39 -22.30 -24.77 9.53
C ASP A 39 -22.11 -26.28 9.74
N GLU A 40 -21.04 -26.86 9.17
CA GLU A 40 -20.70 -28.29 9.32
C GLU A 40 -20.51 -28.70 10.80
N HIS A 41 -20.07 -27.75 11.65
CA HIS A 41 -19.80 -27.98 13.06
C HIS A 41 -20.84 -27.38 14.01
N GLY A 42 -21.91 -26.76 13.51
CA GLY A 42 -22.96 -26.13 14.32
C GLY A 42 -22.47 -24.93 15.14
N LEU A 43 -21.49 -24.19 14.62
CA LEU A 43 -20.93 -22.99 15.24
C LEU A 43 -21.61 -21.73 14.67
N ILE A 44 -21.65 -20.68 15.48
CA ILE A 44 -22.03 -19.34 15.04
C ILE A 44 -20.73 -18.58 14.69
N CYS A 45 -20.70 -17.91 13.54
CA CYS A 45 -19.58 -17.08 13.13
C CYS A 45 -20.07 -15.69 12.70
N ASP A 46 -19.29 -14.66 13.02
CA ASP A 46 -19.47 -13.28 12.59
C ASP A 46 -18.16 -12.77 11.97
N PHE A 47 -18.26 -11.81 11.06
CA PHE A 47 -17.11 -11.21 10.37
C PHE A 47 -17.05 -9.70 10.62
N GLU A 48 -15.84 -9.19 10.87
CA GLU A 48 -15.56 -7.76 11.00
C GLU A 48 -14.36 -7.42 10.11
N VAL A 49 -14.51 -6.33 9.34
CA VAL A 49 -13.42 -5.77 8.55
C VAL A 49 -12.92 -4.52 9.26
N GLN A 50 -11.61 -4.47 9.49
CA GLN A 50 -10.92 -3.29 9.99
C GLN A 50 -9.80 -2.93 9.02
N ASP A 51 -9.46 -1.64 8.96
CA ASP A 51 -8.37 -1.11 8.14
C ASP A 51 -8.49 -1.40 6.63
N ASP A 52 -9.67 -1.07 6.06
CA ASP A 52 -9.89 -1.14 4.61
C ASP A 52 -9.13 -0.02 3.89
N PHE A 53 -7.98 -0.37 3.31
CA PHE A 53 -7.13 0.56 2.56
C PHE A 53 -7.30 0.33 1.06
N ALA A 54 -7.56 1.42 0.32
CA ALA A 54 -7.49 1.40 -1.13
C ALA A 54 -6.07 1.06 -1.60
N ALA A 55 -5.97 0.23 -2.64
CA ALA A 55 -4.73 -0.04 -3.33
C ALA A 55 -4.15 1.28 -3.86
N SER A 56 -2.87 1.53 -3.54
CA SER A 56 -2.14 2.70 -4.05
C SER A 56 -1.80 2.52 -5.53
N MET A 57 -2.76 2.90 -6.39
CA MET A 57 -2.64 2.84 -7.84
C MET A 57 -2.32 4.22 -8.40
N ASN A 58 -1.22 4.33 -9.13
CA ASN A 58 -0.84 5.58 -9.79
C ASN A 58 -1.68 5.79 -11.07
N ASP A 59 -2.27 6.98 -11.20
CA ASP A 59 -2.94 7.41 -12.42
C ASP A 59 -1.90 7.62 -13.56
N PRO A 60 -2.12 7.05 -14.77
CA PRO A 60 -1.15 7.14 -15.85
C PRO A 60 -0.79 8.57 -16.26
N GLU A 61 -1.73 9.52 -16.21
CA GLU A 61 -1.45 10.90 -16.57
C GLU A 61 -0.61 11.60 -15.50
N ALA A 62 -0.91 11.35 -14.22
CA ALA A 62 -0.10 11.87 -13.11
C ALA A 62 1.34 11.31 -13.15
N VAL A 63 1.50 10.02 -13.52
CA VAL A 63 2.82 9.41 -13.74
C VAL A 63 3.58 10.12 -14.86
N ILE A 64 2.93 10.42 -15.99
CA ILE A 64 3.58 11.14 -17.11
C ILE A 64 4.08 12.51 -16.65
N VAL A 65 3.30 13.24 -15.85
CA VAL A 65 3.69 14.54 -15.30
C VAL A 65 4.94 14.42 -14.43
N ALA A 66 4.96 13.45 -13.50
CA ALA A 66 6.11 13.24 -12.63
C ALA A 66 7.37 12.79 -13.40
N CYS A 67 7.22 11.86 -14.35
CA CYS A 67 8.31 11.39 -15.20
C CYS A 67 8.93 12.54 -16.00
N ARG A 68 8.11 13.42 -16.59
CA ARG A 68 8.61 14.60 -17.31
C ARG A 68 9.42 15.52 -16.40
N ALA A 69 8.95 15.78 -15.19
CA ALA A 69 9.69 16.61 -14.24
C ALA A 69 11.04 15.98 -13.86
N MET A 70 11.10 14.67 -13.63
CA MET A 70 12.35 13.97 -13.35
C MET A 70 13.30 14.00 -14.56
N GLN A 71 12.78 13.85 -15.78
CA GLN A 71 13.56 14.01 -17.02
C GLN A 71 14.18 15.40 -17.16
N ASP A 72 13.40 16.47 -16.95
CA ASP A 72 13.85 17.86 -17.04
C ASP A 72 14.95 18.17 -16.02
N LEU A 73 14.92 17.51 -14.85
CA LEU A 73 15.92 17.67 -13.79
C LEU A 73 17.12 16.74 -13.94
N GLY A 74 17.12 15.81 -14.91
CA GLY A 74 18.15 14.79 -15.08
C GLY A 74 18.20 13.76 -13.95
N ILE A 75 17.08 13.53 -13.26
CA ILE A 75 16.97 12.56 -12.16
C ILE A 75 16.61 11.19 -12.76
N PRO A 76 17.42 10.13 -12.53
CA PRO A 76 17.07 8.78 -12.97
C PRO A 76 15.83 8.25 -12.26
N PHE A 77 14.96 7.54 -13.00
CA PHE A 77 13.77 6.87 -12.46
C PHE A 77 13.50 5.57 -13.21
N GLY A 78 12.69 4.70 -12.61
CA GLY A 78 12.30 3.42 -13.21
C GLY A 78 11.39 2.62 -12.29
N GLU A 79 11.14 1.37 -12.66
CA GLU A 79 10.19 0.48 -11.96
C GLU A 79 10.87 -0.45 -10.93
N LYS A 80 12.13 -0.16 -10.58
CA LYS A 80 12.86 -1.01 -9.63
C LYS A 80 12.20 -0.91 -8.25
N GLY A 81 11.83 -2.05 -7.70
CA GLY A 81 11.25 -2.14 -6.35
C GLY A 81 9.73 -1.94 -6.30
N VAL A 82 9.04 -1.79 -7.44
CA VAL A 82 7.58 -1.78 -7.53
C VAL A 82 7.04 -3.05 -8.23
N PRO A 83 5.82 -3.52 -7.90
CA PRO A 83 4.95 -3.02 -6.82
C PRO A 83 5.56 -3.31 -5.43
N MET A 84 5.34 -2.38 -4.49
CA MET A 84 5.78 -2.56 -3.12
C MET A 84 4.77 -3.42 -2.33
N ARG A 85 5.25 -4.15 -1.33
CA ARG A 85 4.40 -4.94 -0.42
C ARG A 85 3.81 -4.12 0.72
N ALA A 86 4.39 -2.96 0.99
CA ALA A 86 3.90 -2.02 1.99
C ALA A 86 2.51 -1.53 1.59
N SER A 87 1.66 -1.34 2.59
CA SER A 87 0.38 -0.66 2.42
C SER A 87 0.60 0.82 2.69
N GLU A 88 -0.07 1.68 1.94
CA GLU A 88 -0.09 3.13 2.17
C GLU A 88 -1.50 3.67 2.00
N ASP A 89 -1.88 4.63 2.85
CA ASP A 89 -3.17 5.31 2.79
C ASP A 89 -3.31 6.26 1.59
N PHE A 90 -2.20 6.51 0.88
CA PHE A 90 -2.15 7.32 -0.34
C PHE A 90 -3.18 6.90 -1.40
N GLY A 91 -3.55 5.62 -1.45
CA GLY A 91 -4.57 5.11 -2.37
C GLY A 91 -5.90 5.88 -2.29
N ALA A 92 -6.25 6.43 -1.12
CA ALA A 92 -7.46 7.24 -0.94
C ALA A 92 -7.46 8.52 -1.81
N PHE A 93 -6.30 9.11 -2.12
CA PHE A 93 -6.24 10.28 -3.01
C PHE A 93 -6.69 9.94 -4.44
N GLY A 94 -6.51 8.68 -4.86
CA GLY A 94 -6.94 8.19 -6.17
C GLY A 94 -8.46 8.15 -6.36
N TRP A 95 -9.25 8.25 -5.29
CA TRP A 95 -10.72 8.24 -5.38
C TRP A 95 -11.29 9.51 -6.03
N THR A 96 -10.63 10.65 -5.83
CA THR A 96 -11.14 11.96 -6.28
C THR A 96 -10.16 12.73 -7.16
N ALA A 97 -8.92 12.25 -7.30
CA ALA A 97 -7.89 12.93 -8.06
C ALA A 97 -7.02 11.95 -8.86
N LYS A 98 -6.41 12.47 -9.94
CA LYS A 98 -5.30 11.81 -10.61
C LYS A 98 -4.08 11.92 -9.72
N ALA A 99 -3.71 10.82 -9.07
CA ALA A 99 -2.64 10.79 -8.08
C ALA A 99 -1.50 9.88 -8.54
N ALA A 100 -0.25 10.27 -8.26
CA ALA A 100 0.91 9.42 -8.44
C ALA A 100 1.84 9.55 -7.23
N MET A 101 2.08 8.43 -6.56
CA MET A 101 3.06 8.32 -5.49
C MET A 101 4.46 8.06 -6.08
N LEU A 102 5.44 8.80 -5.58
CA LEU A 102 6.84 8.68 -5.96
C LEU A 102 7.64 8.13 -4.78
N CYS A 103 8.44 7.10 -5.03
CA CYS A 103 9.33 6.54 -4.01
C CYS A 103 10.76 7.07 -4.23
N LEU A 104 11.19 8.01 -3.38
CA LEU A 104 12.57 8.51 -3.38
C LEU A 104 13.40 7.69 -2.37
N GLY A 105 14.13 6.69 -2.89
CA GLY A 105 14.95 5.80 -2.07
C GLY A 105 16.33 6.38 -1.76
N PRO A 106 16.91 6.07 -0.59
CA PRO A 106 18.27 6.48 -0.22
C PRO A 106 19.40 5.69 -0.90
N GLY A 107 19.05 4.75 -1.78
CA GLY A 107 19.99 3.84 -2.44
C GLY A 107 20.09 2.48 -1.75
N GLU A 108 20.94 1.61 -2.29
CA GLU A 108 20.99 0.18 -1.93
C GLU A 108 21.79 -0.12 -0.66
N GLN A 109 22.58 0.86 -0.20
CA GLN A 109 23.49 0.71 0.96
C GLN A 109 22.86 1.18 2.28
N HIS A 110 21.56 1.48 2.26
CA HIS A 110 20.81 1.89 3.44
C HIS A 110 19.95 0.75 3.97
N VAL A 111 19.80 0.73 5.29
CA VAL A 111 18.87 -0.18 5.98
C VAL A 111 17.43 0.09 5.52
N ALA A 112 16.58 -0.93 5.65
CA ALA A 112 15.19 -0.81 5.22
C ALA A 112 14.40 0.13 6.15
N LEU A 113 13.33 0.73 5.61
CA LEU A 113 12.34 1.46 6.41
C LEU A 113 11.82 0.56 7.55
N HIS A 114 11.55 1.17 8.70
CA HIS A 114 11.19 0.52 9.99
C HIS A 114 12.30 -0.24 10.71
N GLN A 115 13.54 -0.29 10.19
CA GLN A 115 14.66 -0.75 11.00
C GLN A 115 15.06 0.34 12.01
N PRO A 116 15.37 0.01 13.27
CA PRO A 116 15.74 0.99 14.31
C PRO A 116 16.94 1.88 13.93
N GLU A 117 17.83 1.35 13.09
CA GLU A 117 19.03 2.04 12.61
C GLU A 117 18.74 2.94 11.40
N TYR A 118 17.51 2.95 10.88
CA TYR A 118 17.16 3.78 9.74
C TYR A 118 17.26 5.26 10.12
N ASP A 119 18.14 5.96 9.43
CA ASP A 119 18.27 7.41 9.46
C ASP A 119 18.09 7.96 8.05
N PHE A 120 17.23 8.97 7.93
CA PHE A 120 16.89 9.54 6.64
C PHE A 120 18.02 10.44 6.14
N PRO A 121 18.54 10.24 4.92
CA PRO A 121 19.62 11.09 4.41
C PRO A 121 19.08 12.46 3.96
N ASP A 122 19.38 13.50 4.73
CA ASP A 122 18.95 14.89 4.50
C ASP A 122 19.31 15.43 3.10
N ASP A 123 20.36 14.91 2.47
CA ASP A 123 20.76 15.27 1.10
C ASP A 123 19.66 14.95 0.05
N LEU A 124 18.68 14.10 0.39
CA LEU A 124 17.52 13.83 -0.47
C LEU A 124 16.44 14.91 -0.39
N ILE A 125 16.38 15.71 0.68
CA ILE A 125 15.39 16.78 0.84
C ILE A 125 15.39 17.72 -0.37
N PRO A 126 16.53 18.32 -0.78
CA PRO A 126 16.54 19.22 -1.93
C PRO A 126 16.22 18.49 -3.26
N VAL A 127 16.48 17.17 -3.35
CA VAL A 127 16.11 16.37 -4.53
C VAL A 127 14.59 16.23 -4.63
N GLY A 128 13.95 15.78 -3.55
CA GLY A 128 12.50 15.63 -3.47
C GLY A 128 11.78 16.95 -3.71
N ALA A 129 12.20 18.03 -3.03
CA ALA A 129 11.61 19.35 -3.18
C ALA A 129 11.68 19.87 -4.63
N ARG A 130 12.82 19.68 -5.32
CA ARG A 130 12.98 20.08 -6.72
C ARG A 130 12.05 19.32 -7.67
N ILE A 131 11.76 18.05 -7.41
CA ILE A 131 10.81 17.27 -8.24
C ILE A 131 9.42 17.93 -8.17
N PHE A 132 8.90 18.19 -6.98
CA PHE A 132 7.60 18.83 -6.82
C PHE A 132 7.57 20.26 -7.38
N GLU A 133 8.64 21.03 -7.17
CA GLU A 133 8.77 22.38 -7.73
C GLU A 133 8.74 22.36 -9.27
N ARG A 134 9.46 21.42 -9.89
CA ARG A 134 9.44 21.25 -11.34
C ARG A 134 8.07 20.82 -11.86
N ILE A 135 7.38 19.91 -11.16
CA ILE A 135 6.00 19.52 -11.49
C ILE A 135 5.09 20.76 -11.52
N LEU A 136 5.16 21.59 -10.48
CA LEU A 136 4.37 22.81 -10.39
C LEU A 136 4.64 23.75 -11.58
N ARG A 137 5.90 24.02 -11.91
CA ARG A 137 6.26 24.86 -13.07
C ARG A 137 5.80 24.27 -14.39
N ASN A 138 5.92 22.96 -14.57
CA ASN A 138 5.52 22.29 -15.80
C ASN A 138 4.00 22.37 -16.03
N LEU A 139 3.21 22.43 -14.95
CA LEU A 139 1.75 22.55 -15.03
C LEU A 139 1.26 24.00 -15.08
N LEU A 140 1.93 24.93 -14.41
CA LEU A 140 1.42 26.29 -14.15
C LEU A 140 2.18 27.41 -14.85
N GLY A 141 3.36 27.16 -15.41
CA GLY A 141 4.28 28.18 -15.93
C GLY A 141 5.17 28.81 -14.85
#